data_AF-A0A942YP48-F1
#
_entry.id   AF-A0A942YP48-F1
#
_cell.length_a   1.000
_cell.length_b   1.000
_cell.length_c   1.000
_cell.angle_alpha   90.00
_cell.angle_beta   90.00
_cell.angle_gamma   90.00
#
_symmetry.space_group_name_H-M   'P 1'
#
loop_
_entity.id
_entity.type
_entity.pdbx_description
1 polymer ?
#
loop_
_entity_poly.entity_id
_entity_poly.type
_entity_poly.pdbx_seq_one_letter_code
_entity_poly.pdbx_strand_id
1 'polypeptide(L)'
;MADCFICNKHAGAIQTSAVIIYEDEYVYVGHIDRNGNPNYLGHIMIDLKRHVPTLGDMNRAEATAFGLMIARVSKALMESEKAEHVYSYVLGDAVPHLHMHLVPRYPNTPKEHWGPHSVYDWDNAPMGDPNDVIEFCSRIKTYLENTPYE
;
A
#
# COMPACT_ATOMS: atom_id res chain seq x y z
N MET A 1 -12.45 -18.33 3.56
CA MET A 1 -12.64 -17.43 2.40
C MET A 1 -13.83 -16.50 2.58
N ALA A 2 -15.02 -16.98 2.97
CA ALA A 2 -16.22 -16.14 3.16
C ALA A 2 -16.03 -15.00 4.20
N ASP A 3 -15.19 -15.21 5.21
CA ASP A 3 -14.91 -14.21 6.26
C ASP A 3 -13.60 -13.41 6.02
N CYS A 4 -12.96 -13.54 4.85
CA CYS A 4 -11.72 -12.82 4.58
C CYS A 4 -12.01 -11.40 4.10
N PHE A 5 -11.54 -10.40 4.85
CA PHE A 5 -11.67 -8.98 4.51
C PHE A 5 -11.15 -8.66 3.09
N ILE A 6 -9.95 -9.13 2.74
CA ILE A 6 -9.32 -8.84 1.44
C ILE A 6 -10.09 -9.51 0.29
N CYS A 7 -10.52 -10.77 0.45
CA CYS A 7 -11.40 -11.40 -0.54
C CYS A 7 -12.70 -10.62 -0.73
N ASN A 8 -13.34 -10.20 0.37
CA ASN A 8 -14.59 -9.45 0.31
C ASN A 8 -14.39 -8.06 -0.31
N LYS A 9 -13.25 -7.40 -0.06
CA LYS A 9 -12.84 -6.17 -0.74
C LYS A 9 -12.70 -6.40 -2.25
N HIS A 10 -11.93 -7.40 -2.68
CA HIS A 10 -11.73 -7.70 -4.10
C HIS A 10 -13.02 -8.15 -4.81
N ALA A 11 -13.96 -8.75 -4.08
CA ALA A 11 -15.28 -9.11 -4.60
C ALA A 11 -16.27 -7.92 -4.63
N GLY A 12 -15.87 -6.73 -4.16
CA GLY A 12 -16.73 -5.54 -4.10
C GLY A 12 -17.77 -5.56 -2.98
N ALA A 13 -17.72 -6.53 -2.06
CA ALA A 13 -18.60 -6.59 -0.89
C ALA A 13 -18.22 -5.58 0.19
N ILE A 14 -16.97 -5.09 0.16
CA ILE A 14 -16.46 -4.03 1.04
C ILE A 14 -15.92 -2.90 0.17
N GLN A 15 -16.49 -1.71 0.32
CA GLN A 15 -16.02 -0.49 -0.33
C GLN A 15 -14.93 0.15 0.53
N THR A 16 -13.73 0.35 -0.01
CA THR A 16 -12.70 1.17 0.64
C THR A 16 -12.84 2.62 0.22
N SER A 17 -12.45 3.54 1.10
CA SER A 17 -12.54 4.99 0.89
C SER A 17 -11.63 5.56 -0.20
N ALA A 18 -10.60 4.82 -0.62
CA ALA A 18 -9.58 5.30 -1.54
C ALA A 18 -9.77 4.84 -3.00
N VAL A 19 -9.22 5.62 -3.93
CA VAL A 19 -9.09 5.26 -5.35
C VAL A 19 -8.12 4.09 -5.50
N ILE A 20 -8.45 3.14 -6.37
CA ILE A 20 -7.57 2.04 -6.76
C ILE A 20 -6.36 2.62 -7.50
N ILE A 21 -5.16 2.37 -6.98
CA ILE A 21 -3.90 2.85 -7.57
C ILE A 21 -3.54 2.00 -8.79
N TYR A 22 -3.62 0.67 -8.64
CA TYR A 22 -3.33 -0.29 -9.69
C TYR A 22 -4.07 -1.60 -9.43
N GLU A 23 -4.48 -2.29 -10.49
CA GLU A 23 -5.03 -3.64 -10.40
C GLU A 23 -4.74 -4.41 -11.70
N ASP A 24 -4.33 -5.66 -11.58
CA ASP A 24 -4.21 -6.60 -12.70
C ASP A 24 -4.82 -7.98 -12.35
N GLU A 25 -4.40 -9.02 -13.05
CA GLU A 25 -4.81 -10.41 -12.80
C GLU A 25 -4.38 -10.90 -11.41
N TYR A 26 -3.19 -10.52 -10.92
CA TYR A 26 -2.53 -11.08 -9.74
C TYR A 26 -2.53 -10.15 -8.53
N VAL A 27 -2.49 -8.83 -8.73
CA VAL A 27 -2.27 -7.86 -7.65
C VAL A 27 -3.29 -6.74 -7.65
N TYR A 28 -3.58 -6.24 -6.45
CA TYR A 28 -4.37 -5.05 -6.19
C TYR A 28 -3.52 -4.09 -5.36
N VAL A 29 -3.52 -2.80 -5.70
CA VAL A 29 -2.79 -1.75 -4.98
C VAL A 29 -3.75 -0.64 -4.59
N GLY A 30 -3.74 -0.30 -3.30
CA GLY A 30 -4.52 0.81 -2.77
C GLY A 30 -3.92 1.36 -1.48
N HIS A 31 -4.44 2.49 -1.01
CA HIS A 31 -4.07 3.01 0.29
C HIS A 31 -4.74 2.20 1.40
N ILE A 32 -4.10 2.08 2.57
CA ILE A 32 -4.75 1.50 3.74
C ILE A 32 -5.99 2.35 4.10
N ASP A 33 -7.10 1.69 4.45
CA ASP A 33 -8.32 2.38 4.87
C ASP A 33 -8.39 2.43 6.41
N ARG A 34 -8.79 3.58 6.94
CA ARG A 34 -9.04 3.78 8.38
C ARG A 34 -10.49 4.17 8.65
N ASN A 35 -11.43 3.65 7.86
CA ASN A 35 -12.87 3.91 8.00
C ASN A 35 -13.19 5.42 7.96
N GLY A 36 -12.58 6.14 7.03
CA GLY A 36 -12.79 7.58 6.84
C GLY A 36 -12.10 8.50 7.86
N ASN A 37 -11.33 7.96 8.81
CA ASN A 37 -10.49 8.77 9.68
C ASN A 37 -9.21 9.21 8.95
N PRO A 38 -8.59 10.33 9.38
CA PRO A 38 -7.31 10.75 8.84
C PRO A 38 -6.26 9.64 8.90
N ASN A 39 -5.40 9.59 7.89
CA ASN A 39 -4.45 8.51 7.70
C ASN A 39 -3.10 9.03 7.25
N TYR A 40 -2.04 8.28 7.54
CA TYR A 40 -0.69 8.62 7.12
C TYR A 40 -0.60 8.47 5.61
N LEU A 41 -0.36 9.59 4.93
CA LEU A 41 -0.33 9.65 3.48
C LEU A 41 0.80 8.77 2.94
N GLY A 42 0.44 7.87 2.04
CA GLY A 42 1.37 6.95 1.40
C GLY A 42 1.54 5.61 2.08
N HIS A 43 0.79 5.28 3.12
CA HIS A 43 0.72 3.89 3.58
C HIS A 43 -0.07 3.06 2.55
N ILE A 44 0.68 2.44 1.64
CA ILE A 44 0.14 1.65 0.53
C ILE A 44 0.11 0.16 0.89
N MET A 45 -0.95 -0.50 0.45
CA MET A 45 -1.17 -1.94 0.52
C MET A 45 -1.02 -2.53 -0.87
N ILE A 46 -0.20 -3.58 -0.99
CA ILE A 46 -0.16 -4.44 -2.18
C ILE A 46 -0.71 -5.80 -1.77
N ASP A 47 -1.87 -6.14 -2.29
CA ASP A 47 -2.58 -7.37 -1.97
C ASP A 47 -2.40 -8.36 -3.13
N LEU A 48 -2.11 -9.62 -2.79
CA LEU A 48 -2.26 -10.69 -3.78
C LEU A 48 -3.75 -10.95 -3.98
N LYS A 49 -4.24 -11.08 -5.22
CA LYS A 49 -5.66 -11.33 -5.47
C LYS A 49 -6.09 -12.74 -5.06
N ARG A 50 -5.26 -13.74 -5.34
CA ARG A 50 -5.49 -15.12 -4.87
C ARG A 50 -5.32 -15.20 -3.35
N HIS A 51 -6.26 -15.87 -2.69
CA HIS A 51 -6.20 -16.07 -1.24
C HIS A 51 -5.12 -17.08 -0.86
N VAL A 52 -3.99 -16.58 -0.38
CA VAL A 52 -2.94 -17.36 0.30
C VAL A 52 -2.44 -16.59 1.51
N PRO A 53 -2.03 -17.26 2.60
CA PRO A 53 -1.70 -16.57 3.84
C PRO A 53 -0.31 -15.92 3.83
N THR A 54 0.68 -16.45 3.08
CA THR A 54 2.06 -15.97 3.18
C THR A 54 2.79 -15.89 1.84
N LEU A 55 3.95 -15.23 1.84
CA LEU A 55 4.80 -15.00 0.67
C LEU A 55 5.22 -16.32 -0.01
N GLY A 56 5.48 -17.37 0.79
CA GLY A 56 5.94 -18.66 0.30
C GLY A 56 4.90 -19.44 -0.53
N ASP A 57 3.65 -19.03 -0.50
CA ASP A 57 2.54 -19.69 -1.20
C ASP A 57 2.30 -19.14 -2.61
N MET A 58 3.00 -18.07 -3.01
CA MET A 58 2.89 -17.50 -4.35
C MET A 58 3.43 -18.45 -5.41
N ASN A 59 2.74 -18.54 -6.53
CA ASN A 59 3.30 -19.15 -7.72
C ASN A 59 4.28 -18.17 -8.42
N ARG A 60 4.97 -18.64 -9.47
CA ARG A 60 5.97 -17.83 -10.19
C ARG A 60 5.39 -16.55 -10.78
N ALA A 61 4.22 -16.60 -11.42
CA ALA A 61 3.62 -15.44 -12.07
C ALA A 61 3.22 -14.38 -11.03
N GLU A 62 2.62 -14.84 -9.93
CA GLU A 62 2.24 -14.02 -8.78
C GLU A 62 3.45 -13.35 -8.13
N ALA A 63 4.50 -14.12 -7.83
CA ALA A 63 5.72 -13.58 -7.24
C ALA A 63 6.39 -12.53 -8.15
N THR A 64 6.38 -12.75 -9.47
CA THR A 64 6.87 -11.76 -10.44
C THR A 64 6.03 -10.47 -10.39
N ALA A 65 4.71 -10.58 -10.52
CA ALA A 65 3.82 -9.41 -10.52
C ALA A 65 3.91 -8.64 -9.18
N PHE A 66 3.90 -9.36 -8.06
CA PHE A 66 3.99 -8.81 -6.71
C PHE A 66 5.32 -8.09 -6.48
N GLY A 67 6.45 -8.72 -6.84
CA GLY A 67 7.78 -8.12 -6.70
C GLY A 67 7.96 -6.88 -7.57
N LEU A 68 7.50 -6.92 -8.83
CA LEU A 68 7.50 -5.76 -9.72
C LEU A 68 6.68 -4.61 -9.12
N MET A 69 5.51 -4.91 -8.59
CA MET A 69 4.65 -3.87 -8.01
C MET A 69 5.26 -3.25 -6.76
N ILE A 70 5.90 -4.05 -5.89
CA ILE A 70 6.65 -3.53 -4.73
C ILE A 70 7.71 -2.52 -5.19
N ALA A 71 8.52 -2.88 -6.18
CA ALA A 71 9.58 -2.02 -6.68
C ALA A 71 9.02 -0.72 -7.31
N ARG A 72 7.97 -0.85 -8.12
CA ARG A 72 7.33 0.29 -8.81
C ARG A 72 6.68 1.27 -7.85
N VAL A 73 5.87 0.78 -6.91
CA VAL A 73 5.19 1.62 -5.92
C VAL A 73 6.21 2.27 -4.99
N SER A 74 7.23 1.53 -4.54
CA SER A 74 8.31 2.11 -3.73
C SER A 74 9.03 3.24 -4.46
N LYS A 75 9.32 3.08 -5.77
CA LYS A 75 9.93 4.13 -6.59
C LYS A 75 9.01 5.34 -6.74
N ALA A 76 7.71 5.12 -6.98
CA ALA A 76 6.71 6.18 -7.07
C ALA A 76 6.65 7.02 -5.78
N LEU A 77 6.59 6.38 -4.61
CA LEU A 77 6.60 7.06 -3.31
C LEU A 77 7.85 7.95 -3.13
N MET A 78 9.01 7.50 -3.61
CA MET A 78 10.25 8.27 -3.53
C MET A 78 10.28 9.42 -4.53
N GLU A 79 9.91 9.20 -5.78
CA GLU A 79 10.10 10.17 -6.86
C GLU A 79 8.96 11.20 -6.97
N SER A 80 7.71 10.82 -6.75
CA SER A 80 6.57 11.76 -6.83
C SER A 80 6.24 12.40 -5.49
N GLU A 81 6.38 11.66 -4.39
CA GLU A 81 5.98 12.12 -3.05
C GLU A 81 7.17 12.49 -2.15
N LYS A 82 8.40 12.39 -2.68
CA LYS A 82 9.65 12.78 -1.99
C LYS A 82 9.93 11.98 -0.71
N ALA A 83 9.45 10.74 -0.62
CA ALA A 83 9.85 9.85 0.46
C ALA A 83 11.38 9.64 0.42
N GLU A 84 12.04 9.70 1.59
CA GLU A 84 13.47 9.41 1.71
C GLU A 84 13.76 7.92 1.83
N HIS A 85 12.78 7.16 2.33
CA HIS A 85 12.87 5.72 2.53
C HIS A 85 11.47 5.10 2.51
N VAL A 86 11.36 3.83 2.18
CA VAL A 86 10.10 3.07 2.23
C VAL A 86 10.32 1.81 3.04
N TYR A 87 9.61 1.68 4.16
CA TYR A 87 9.57 0.44 4.91
C TYR A 87 8.63 -0.54 4.21
N SER A 88 9.03 -1.80 4.09
CA SER A 88 8.20 -2.87 3.53
C SER A 88 8.09 -4.03 4.52
N TYR A 89 6.87 -4.51 4.77
CA TYR A 89 6.65 -5.61 5.72
C TYR A 89 5.32 -6.35 5.48
N VAL A 90 5.30 -7.62 5.89
CA VAL A 90 4.10 -8.47 5.96
C VAL A 90 3.95 -8.93 7.42
N LEU A 91 2.78 -8.68 8.01
CA LEU A 91 2.42 -9.19 9.35
C LEU A 91 1.52 -10.43 9.24
N GLY A 92 0.40 -10.33 8.52
CA GLY A 92 -0.47 -11.46 8.19
C GLY A 92 -1.35 -12.01 9.34
N ASP A 93 -1.07 -11.67 10.60
CA ASP A 93 -1.81 -12.22 11.75
C ASP A 93 -3.26 -11.71 11.86
N ALA A 94 -3.52 -10.45 11.49
CA ALA A 94 -4.86 -9.86 11.56
C ALA A 94 -5.80 -10.38 10.45
N VAL A 95 -5.25 -10.56 9.25
CA VAL A 95 -5.96 -11.11 8.10
C VAL A 95 -5.01 -12.10 7.41
N PRO A 96 -5.27 -13.42 7.46
CA PRO A 96 -4.41 -14.45 6.89
C PRO A 96 -4.57 -14.55 5.37
N HIS A 97 -4.33 -13.43 4.70
CA HIS A 97 -4.34 -13.24 3.25
C HIS A 97 -3.19 -12.30 2.92
N LEU A 98 -2.28 -12.71 2.05
CA LEU A 98 -1.05 -11.99 1.73
C LEU A 98 -1.33 -10.56 1.26
N HIS A 99 -0.86 -9.61 2.07
CA HIS A 99 -0.77 -8.20 1.78
C HIS A 99 0.55 -7.65 2.29
N MET A 100 1.19 -6.80 1.50
CA MET A 100 2.43 -6.11 1.83
C MET A 100 2.09 -4.66 2.16
N HIS A 101 2.61 -4.19 3.29
CA HIS A 101 2.59 -2.79 3.65
C HIS A 101 3.83 -2.10 3.07
N LEU A 102 3.63 -0.96 2.42
CA LEU A 102 4.67 -0.01 2.06
C LEU A 102 4.40 1.31 2.78
N VAL A 103 5.33 1.72 3.65
CA VAL A 103 5.19 2.93 4.47
C VAL A 103 6.35 3.88 4.22
N PRO A 104 6.12 5.04 3.57
CA PRO A 104 7.16 6.01 3.30
C PRO A 104 7.58 6.74 4.57
N ARG A 105 8.87 7.02 4.71
CA ARG A 105 9.42 7.99 5.66
C ARG A 105 9.75 9.26 4.89
N TYR A 106 9.21 10.39 5.32
CA TYR A 106 9.36 11.68 4.65
C TYR A 106 10.51 12.52 5.24
N PRO A 107 10.95 13.57 4.53
CA PRO A 107 12.00 14.46 5.02
C PRO A 107 11.67 15.05 6.39
N ASN A 108 12.70 15.26 7.19
CA ASN A 108 12.62 15.80 8.55
C ASN A 108 11.88 14.91 9.57
N THR A 109 11.56 13.65 9.23
CA THR A 109 11.09 12.68 10.23
C THR A 109 12.18 12.49 11.30
N PRO A 110 11.92 12.83 12.58
CA PRO A 110 12.90 12.65 13.65
C PRO A 110 13.32 11.19 13.80
N LYS A 111 14.55 10.95 14.23
CA LYS A 111 15.16 9.61 14.22
C LYS A 111 14.42 8.61 15.13
N GLU A 112 13.87 9.10 16.23
CA GLU A 112 13.02 8.34 17.16
C GLU A 112 11.73 7.82 16.52
N HIS A 113 11.28 8.42 15.42
CA HIS A 113 10.12 7.98 14.64
C HIS A 113 10.49 7.12 13.42
N TRP A 114 11.75 6.69 13.29
CA TRP A 114 12.15 5.81 12.20
C TRP A 114 11.66 4.37 12.44
N GLY A 115 10.53 4.06 11.84
CA GLY A 115 9.97 2.71 11.77
C GLY A 115 8.58 2.74 11.16
N PRO A 116 8.09 1.65 10.55
CA PRO A 116 6.82 1.64 9.83
C PRO A 116 5.61 2.02 10.69
N HIS A 117 5.66 1.72 12.00
CA HIS A 117 4.62 2.13 12.95
C HIS A 117 4.95 3.47 13.60
N SER A 118 6.22 3.69 13.94
CA SER A 118 6.66 4.89 14.67
C SER A 118 6.50 6.21 13.89
N VAL A 119 6.44 6.16 12.55
CA VAL A 119 6.14 7.35 11.73
C VAL A 119 4.75 7.92 11.97
N TYR A 120 3.79 7.12 12.44
CA TYR A 120 2.46 7.59 12.81
C TYR A 120 2.45 8.42 14.10
N ASP A 121 3.41 8.17 14.98
CA ASP A 121 3.53 8.85 16.28
C ASP A 121 4.26 10.20 16.17
N TRP A 122 4.72 10.55 14.98
CA TRP A 122 5.36 11.84 14.74
C TRP A 122 4.31 12.96 14.67
N ASP A 123 4.45 13.97 15.53
CA ASP A 123 3.49 15.10 15.60
C ASP A 123 3.27 15.82 14.25
N ASN A 124 4.29 15.87 13.40
CA ASN A 124 4.20 16.47 12.06
C ASN A 124 4.11 15.43 10.94
N ALA A 125 3.69 14.21 11.26
CA ALA A 125 3.41 13.19 10.27
C ALA A 125 2.42 13.74 9.21
N PRO A 126 2.64 13.45 7.92
CA PRO A 126 1.72 13.87 6.86
C PRO A 126 0.43 13.03 6.93
N MET A 127 -0.43 13.39 7.87
CA MET A 127 -1.77 12.85 8.00
C MET A 127 -2.70 13.60 7.05
N GLY A 128 -3.53 12.87 6.32
CA GLY A 128 -4.52 13.44 5.41
C GLY A 128 -5.90 12.86 5.64
N ASP A 129 -6.93 13.64 5.33
CA ASP A 129 -8.31 13.20 5.33
C ASP A 129 -8.64 12.32 4.10
N PRO A 130 -9.87 11.80 3.93
CA PRO A 130 -10.22 10.98 2.78
C PRO A 130 -9.99 11.65 1.42
N ASN A 131 -10.16 12.97 1.29
CA ASN A 131 -9.89 13.68 0.03
C ASN A 131 -8.39 13.74 -0.24
N ASP A 132 -7.58 14.04 0.79
CA ASP A 132 -6.12 14.03 0.67
C ASP A 132 -5.59 12.65 0.22
N VAL A 133 -6.17 11.57 0.77
CA VAL A 133 -5.85 10.19 0.37
C VAL A 133 -6.23 9.91 -1.08
N ILE A 134 -7.39 10.37 -1.53
CA ILE A 134 -7.83 10.22 -2.93
C ILE A 134 -6.87 10.95 -3.89
N GLU A 135 -6.48 12.18 -3.55
CA GLU A 135 -5.52 12.95 -4.34
C GLU A 135 -4.15 12.29 -4.37
N PHE A 136 -3.67 11.79 -3.22
CA PHE A 136 -2.43 11.03 -3.12
C PHE A 136 -2.45 9.80 -4.02
N CYS A 137 -3.49 8.95 -3.92
CA CYS A 137 -3.64 7.77 -4.76
C CYS A 137 -3.63 8.12 -6.24
N SER A 138 -4.29 9.22 -6.62
CA SER A 138 -4.35 9.68 -8.00
C SER A 138 -2.97 10.06 -8.54
N ARG A 139 -2.12 10.72 -7.74
CA ARG A 139 -0.74 11.04 -8.14
C ARG A 139 0.12 9.79 -8.34
N ILE A 140 0.04 8.82 -7.42
CA ILE A 140 0.77 7.55 -7.56
C ILE A 140 0.31 6.79 -8.80
N LYS A 141 -1.02 6.72 -9.03
CA LYS A 141 -1.58 6.11 -10.23
C LYS A 141 -1.04 6.75 -11.50
N THR A 142 -1.09 8.08 -11.60
CA THR A 142 -0.56 8.83 -12.74
C THR A 142 0.95 8.59 -12.93
N TYR A 143 1.72 8.51 -11.85
CA TYR A 143 3.15 8.17 -11.94
C TYR A 143 3.35 6.77 -12.55
N LEU A 144 2.60 5.76 -12.09
CA LEU A 144 2.71 4.39 -12.58
C LEU A 144 2.26 4.24 -14.05
N GLU A 145 1.28 5.02 -14.49
CA GLU A 145 0.82 5.05 -15.88
C GLU A 145 1.86 5.69 -16.81
N ASN A 146 2.56 6.73 -16.34
CA ASN A 146 3.54 7.48 -17.14
C ASN A 146 4.97 6.92 -17.03
N THR A 147 5.23 6.01 -16.09
CA THR A 147 6.55 5.41 -15.84
C THR A 147 6.47 3.88 -15.97
N PRO A 148 6.59 3.35 -17.20
CA PRO A 148 6.72 1.92 -17.42
C PRO A 148 7.94 1.37 -16.65
N TYR A 149 7.83 0.13 -16.18
CA TYR A 149 8.98 -0.55 -15.58
C TYR A 149 9.86 -1.10 -16.71
N GLU A 150 11.13 -0.67 -16.73
CA GLU A 150 12.15 -1.14 -17.67
C GLU A 150 12.75 -2.50 -17.26
#